data_AF-A0AAJ4ANI6-F1
#
_entry.id   AF-A0AAJ4ANI6-F1
#
_cell.length_a   1.000
_cell.length_b   1.000
_cell.length_c   1.000
_cell.angle_alpha   90.00
_cell.angle_beta   90.00
_cell.angle_gamma   90.00
#
_symmetry.space_group_name_H-M   'P 1'
#
loop_
_entity.id
_entity.type
_entity.pdbx_description
1 polymer ?
#
loop_
_entity_poly.entity_id
_entity_poly.type
_entity_poly.pdbx_seq_one_letter_code
_entity_poly.pdbx_strand_id
1 'polypeptide(L)'
;MTYQINFQQTLTDDEQQMLWDGIEQASRAKVGTTGRNELCFLLRDEQGKVLGGVQGNCDNFGWLWIDSLWVSESLRGKGLGQQLLQAIEGQSIELGCTHSHLTSFTYQAVDFYKQHGYSIFGELENYPQGHSRCWMKKVLVNQ
;
A
#
# COMPACT_ATOMS: atom_id res chain seq x y z
N MET A 1 -12.24 -37.99 -16.50
CA MET A 1 -12.58 -36.55 -16.56
C MET A 1 -11.52 -35.86 -17.39
N THR A 2 -11.91 -34.95 -18.28
CA THR A 2 -10.99 -34.17 -19.10
C THR A 2 -11.05 -32.72 -18.64
N TYR A 3 -9.90 -32.10 -18.41
CA TYR A 3 -9.77 -30.71 -18.00
C TYR A 3 -9.22 -29.89 -19.17
N GLN A 4 -9.63 -28.62 -19.29
CA GLN A 4 -9.16 -27.68 -20.30
C GLN A 4 -8.69 -26.39 -19.66
N ILE A 5 -7.65 -25.78 -20.24
CA ILE A 5 -7.11 -24.47 -19.86
C ILE A 5 -7.17 -23.60 -21.12
N ASN A 6 -7.98 -22.55 -21.07
CA ASN A 6 -8.19 -21.66 -22.21
C ASN A 6 -7.69 -20.26 -21.87
N PHE A 7 -7.13 -19.58 -22.86
CA PHE A 7 -6.80 -18.17 -22.74
C PHE A 7 -8.07 -17.32 -22.81
N GLN A 8 -8.17 -16.33 -21.93
CA GLN A 8 -9.21 -15.32 -21.92
C GLN A 8 -8.57 -13.96 -21.60
N GLN A 9 -9.01 -12.91 -22.27
CA GLN A 9 -8.38 -11.58 -22.17
C GLN A 9 -8.79 -10.81 -20.90
N THR A 10 -10.02 -10.99 -20.43
CA THR A 10 -10.60 -10.30 -19.26
C THR A 10 -11.49 -11.25 -18.49
N LEU A 11 -11.50 -11.17 -17.16
CA LEU A 11 -12.46 -11.88 -16.32
C LEU A 11 -13.75 -11.09 -16.21
N THR A 12 -14.88 -11.78 -16.05
CA THR A 12 -16.07 -11.16 -15.46
C THR A 12 -15.87 -10.92 -13.96
N ASP A 13 -16.66 -10.04 -13.35
CA ASP A 13 -16.60 -9.79 -11.91
C ASP A 13 -16.83 -11.09 -11.10
N ASP A 14 -17.76 -11.95 -11.54
CA ASP A 14 -18.05 -13.23 -10.90
C ASP A 14 -16.87 -14.22 -11.00
N GLU A 15 -16.20 -14.28 -12.15
CA GLU A 15 -14.99 -15.12 -12.33
C GLU A 15 -13.83 -14.61 -11.48
N GLN A 16 -13.64 -13.27 -11.42
CA GLN A 16 -12.65 -12.65 -10.56
C GLN A 16 -12.93 -12.93 -9.09
N GLN A 17 -14.19 -12.80 -8.66
CA GLN A 17 -14.61 -13.10 -7.29
C GLN A 17 -14.39 -14.58 -6.96
N MET A 18 -14.76 -15.50 -7.87
CA MET A 18 -14.56 -16.94 -7.68
C MET A 18 -13.09 -17.30 -7.48
N LEU A 19 -12.18 -16.67 -8.24
CA LEU A 19 -10.73 -16.87 -8.05
C LEU A 19 -10.26 -16.36 -6.69
N TRP A 20 -10.72 -15.17 -6.29
CA TRP A 20 -10.40 -14.60 -4.97
C TRP A 20 -10.91 -15.48 -3.83
N ASP A 21 -12.16 -15.92 -3.88
CA ASP A 21 -12.77 -16.77 -2.87
C ASP A 21 -12.04 -18.11 -2.73
N GLY A 22 -11.64 -18.72 -3.86
CA GLY A 22 -10.87 -19.97 -3.84
C GLY A 22 -9.51 -19.81 -3.14
N ILE A 23 -8.82 -18.69 -3.38
CA ILE A 23 -7.56 -18.38 -2.69
C ILE A 23 -7.81 -18.09 -1.21
N GLU A 24 -8.84 -17.31 -0.88
CA GLU A 24 -9.17 -16.94 0.50
C GLU A 24 -9.53 -18.18 1.32
N GLN A 25 -10.40 -19.05 0.78
CA GLN A 25 -10.82 -20.29 1.43
C GLN A 25 -9.62 -21.21 1.70
N ALA A 26 -8.73 -21.38 0.71
CA ALA A 26 -7.52 -22.17 0.87
C ALA A 26 -6.52 -21.56 1.87
N SER A 27 -6.47 -20.23 1.95
CA SER A 27 -5.58 -19.50 2.86
C SER A 27 -6.10 -19.51 4.29
N ARG A 28 -7.42 -19.41 4.48
CA ARG A 28 -8.07 -19.36 5.80
C ARG A 28 -7.73 -20.56 6.67
N ALA A 29 -7.61 -21.74 6.05
CA ALA A 29 -7.19 -22.96 6.75
C ALA A 29 -5.77 -22.90 7.33
N LYS A 30 -4.90 -22.02 6.81
CA LYS A 30 -3.48 -21.92 7.17
C LYS A 30 -3.19 -20.74 8.09
N VAL A 31 -3.79 -19.59 7.80
CA VAL A 31 -3.45 -18.31 8.44
C VAL A 31 -4.64 -17.65 9.18
N GLY A 32 -5.80 -18.31 9.20
CA GLY A 32 -7.00 -17.77 9.83
C GLY A 32 -7.70 -16.71 8.97
N THR A 33 -8.50 -15.84 9.59
CA THR A 33 -9.28 -14.84 8.88
C THR A 33 -8.36 -13.83 8.21
N THR A 34 -8.40 -13.76 6.89
CA THR A 34 -7.83 -12.67 6.10
C THR A 34 -8.82 -11.52 6.01
N GLY A 35 -8.34 -10.29 5.96
CA GLY A 35 -9.17 -9.10 5.87
C GLY A 35 -8.32 -7.90 5.49
N ARG A 36 -8.96 -6.91 4.87
CA ARG A 36 -8.35 -5.61 4.56
C ARG A 36 -9.27 -4.52 5.08
N ASN A 37 -8.72 -3.66 5.92
CA ASN A 37 -9.38 -2.45 6.39
C ASN A 37 -8.76 -1.24 5.68
N GLU A 38 -9.49 -0.67 4.74
CA GLU A 38 -9.03 0.47 3.94
C GLU A 38 -8.92 1.74 4.78
N LEU A 39 -7.81 2.45 4.62
CA LEU A 39 -7.51 3.72 5.26
C LEU A 39 -7.25 4.77 4.18
N CYS A 40 -7.84 5.97 4.35
CA CYS A 40 -7.64 7.07 3.42
C CYS A 40 -7.67 8.42 4.15
N PHE A 41 -6.70 9.27 3.83
CA PHE A 41 -6.63 10.65 4.28
C PHE A 41 -6.46 11.58 3.08
N LEU A 42 -7.25 12.65 3.03
CA LEU A 42 -7.23 13.63 1.95
C LEU A 42 -6.87 15.01 2.47
N LEU A 43 -5.94 15.66 1.78
CA LEU A 43 -5.65 17.08 1.93
C LEU A 43 -6.56 17.88 1.00
N ARG A 44 -7.34 18.81 1.55
CA ARG A 44 -8.24 19.68 0.78
C ARG A 44 -7.99 21.15 1.08
N ASP A 45 -8.23 22.02 0.10
CA ASP A 45 -8.31 23.47 0.34
C ASP A 45 -9.69 23.88 0.89
N GLU A 46 -9.85 25.17 1.15
CA GLU A 46 -11.08 25.78 1.66
C GLU A 46 -12.29 25.58 0.73
N GLN A 47 -12.05 25.35 -0.57
CA GLN A 47 -13.10 25.07 -1.55
C GLN A 47 -13.38 23.56 -1.70
N GLY A 48 -12.72 22.72 -0.91
CA GLY A 48 -12.90 21.27 -0.90
C GLY A 48 -12.14 20.52 -1.99
N LYS A 49 -11.28 21.19 -2.78
CA LYS A 49 -10.48 20.55 -3.83
C LYS A 49 -9.37 19.70 -3.21
N VAL A 50 -9.19 18.48 -3.71
CA VAL A 50 -8.11 17.58 -3.26
C VAL A 50 -6.76 18.06 -3.80
N LEU A 51 -5.82 18.31 -2.90
CA LEU A 51 -4.45 18.77 -3.18
C LEU A 51 -3.37 17.78 -2.73
N GLY A 52 -3.79 16.66 -2.15
CA GLY A 52 -2.94 15.57 -1.71
C GLY A 52 -3.76 14.48 -1.03
N GLY A 53 -3.14 13.33 -0.80
CA GLY A 53 -3.76 12.25 -0.05
C GLY A 53 -2.84 11.06 0.12
N VAL A 54 -3.26 10.15 0.99
CA VAL A 54 -2.65 8.84 1.18
C VAL A 54 -3.75 7.80 1.33
N GLN A 55 -3.55 6.63 0.73
CA GLN A 55 -4.41 5.47 0.93
C GLN A 55 -3.60 4.19 1.11
N GLY A 56 -4.22 3.22 1.75
CA GLY A 56 -3.64 1.93 2.04
C GLY A 56 -4.63 1.06 2.81
N ASN A 57 -4.18 -0.10 3.27
CA ASN A 57 -5.02 -0.99 4.05
C ASN A 57 -4.24 -1.64 5.20
N CYS A 58 -4.92 -1.84 6.33
CA CYS A 58 -4.45 -2.71 7.39
C CYS A 58 -4.91 -4.13 7.10
N ASP A 59 -4.01 -5.10 7.17
CA ASP A 59 -4.40 -6.51 7.15
C ASP A 59 -4.52 -7.10 8.56
N ASN A 60 -5.14 -8.28 8.64
CA ASN A 60 -5.32 -8.99 9.90
C ASN A 60 -4.01 -9.57 10.48
N PHE A 61 -2.87 -9.38 9.82
CA PHE A 61 -1.56 -9.78 10.31
C PHE A 61 -0.81 -8.63 11.01
N GLY A 62 -1.47 -7.48 11.18
CA GLY A 62 -0.89 -6.32 11.85
C GLY A 62 0.07 -5.54 10.96
N TRP A 63 -0.13 -5.57 9.65
CA TRP A 63 0.63 -4.80 8.67
C TRP A 63 -0.23 -3.74 8.00
N LEU A 64 0.32 -2.52 7.91
CA LEU A 64 -0.16 -1.47 7.02
C LEU A 64 0.52 -1.61 5.66
N TRP A 65 -0.25 -1.82 4.59
CA TRP A 65 0.19 -1.58 3.23
C TRP A 65 -0.15 -0.15 2.83
N ILE A 66 0.84 0.66 2.43
CA ILE A 66 0.61 1.97 1.82
C ILE A 66 0.61 1.79 0.30
N ASP A 67 -0.54 2.03 -0.31
CA ASP A 67 -0.74 1.88 -1.75
C ASP A 67 -0.27 3.11 -2.52
N SER A 68 -0.70 4.30 -2.09
CA SER A 68 -0.31 5.55 -2.74
C SER A 68 -0.27 6.72 -1.77
N LEU A 69 0.68 7.62 -2.00
CA LEU A 69 0.82 8.91 -1.32
C LEU A 69 1.17 9.96 -2.36
N TRP A 70 0.42 11.05 -2.37
CA TRP A 70 0.62 12.13 -3.32
C TRP A 70 0.37 13.49 -2.68
N VAL A 71 1.17 14.47 -3.08
CA VAL A 71 0.95 15.89 -2.79
C VAL A 71 1.18 16.67 -4.08
N SER A 72 0.23 17.55 -4.38
CA SER A 72 0.31 18.50 -5.49
C SER A 72 1.64 19.25 -5.48
N GLU A 73 2.19 19.47 -6.68
CA GLU A 73 3.54 19.99 -6.84
C GLU A 73 3.76 21.36 -6.17
N SER A 74 2.77 22.26 -6.28
CA SER A 74 2.79 23.59 -5.66
C SER A 74 2.84 23.57 -4.12
N LEU A 75 2.55 22.43 -3.50
CA LEU A 75 2.54 22.25 -2.05
C LEU A 75 3.70 21.39 -1.53
N ARG A 76 4.58 20.90 -2.42
CA ARG A 76 5.75 20.11 -1.98
C ARG A 76 6.74 20.98 -1.21
N GLY A 77 7.55 20.33 -0.37
CA GLY A 77 8.49 21.01 0.53
C GLY A 77 7.86 21.67 1.76
N LYS A 78 6.53 21.59 1.93
CA LYS A 78 5.80 22.15 3.09
C LYS A 78 5.52 21.14 4.21
N GLY A 79 6.11 19.95 4.15
CA GLY A 79 5.90 18.88 5.15
C GLY A 79 4.55 18.14 5.04
N LEU A 80 3.71 18.42 4.03
CA LEU A 80 2.38 17.80 3.94
C LEU A 80 2.43 16.29 3.63
N GLY A 81 3.44 15.84 2.88
CA GLY A 81 3.64 14.41 2.64
C GLY A 81 3.96 13.65 3.94
N GLN A 82 4.76 14.27 4.82
CA GLN A 82 5.04 13.73 6.14
C GLN A 82 3.77 13.66 7.00
N GLN A 83 2.95 14.72 7.00
CA GLN A 83 1.70 14.74 7.77
C GLN A 83 0.73 13.64 7.31
N LEU A 84 0.59 13.45 6.00
CA LEU A 84 -0.23 12.36 5.44
C LEU A 84 0.31 10.99 5.86
N LEU A 85 1.63 10.77 5.72
CA LEU A 85 2.27 9.52 6.13
C LEU A 85 2.06 9.23 7.61
N GLN A 86 2.24 10.23 8.48
CA GLN A 86 2.02 10.10 9.92
C GLN A 86 0.56 9.81 10.26
N ALA A 87 -0.40 10.41 9.54
CA ALA A 87 -1.83 10.19 9.77
C ALA A 87 -2.23 8.73 9.49
N ILE A 88 -1.80 8.17 8.35
CA ILE A 88 -2.12 6.77 8.04
C ILE A 88 -1.37 5.78 8.94
N GLU A 89 -0.11 6.07 9.28
CA GLU A 89 0.65 5.27 10.26
C GLU A 89 -0.05 5.27 11.62
N GLY A 90 -0.44 6.45 12.13
CA GLY A 90 -1.15 6.60 13.40
C GLY A 90 -2.47 5.83 13.44
N GLN A 91 -3.30 5.97 12.40
CA GLN A 91 -4.56 5.24 12.33
C GLN A 91 -4.36 3.72 12.24
N SER A 92 -3.32 3.27 11.55
CA SER A 92 -3.00 1.84 11.47
C SER A 92 -2.55 1.27 12.81
N ILE A 93 -1.80 2.04 13.59
CA ILE A 93 -1.37 1.68 14.94
C ILE A 93 -2.59 1.48 15.86
N GLU A 94 -3.57 2.39 15.80
CA GLU A 94 -4.82 2.25 16.56
C GLU A 94 -5.60 0.98 16.18
N LEU A 95 -5.45 0.51 14.93
CA LEU A 95 -6.02 -0.74 14.43
C LEU A 95 -5.15 -1.98 14.73
N GLY A 96 -4.06 -1.82 15.49
CA GLY A 96 -3.18 -2.92 15.90
C GLY A 96 -2.04 -3.23 14.93
N CYS A 97 -1.79 -2.38 13.93
CA CYS A 97 -0.61 -2.56 13.07
C CYS A 97 0.67 -2.28 13.85
N THR A 98 1.64 -3.17 13.67
CA THR A 98 2.99 -3.06 14.26
C THR A 98 4.05 -2.75 13.20
N HIS A 99 3.70 -2.90 11.93
CA HIS A 99 4.60 -2.70 10.81
C HIS A 99 3.87 -2.01 9.66
N SER A 100 4.64 -1.32 8.82
CA SER A 100 4.17 -0.81 7.54
C SER A 100 5.11 -1.23 6.42
N HIS A 101 4.55 -1.48 5.23
CA HIS A 101 5.32 -1.71 4.02
C HIS A 101 4.68 -1.04 2.80
N LEU A 102 5.51 -0.80 1.78
CA LEU A 102 5.13 -0.16 0.53
C LEU A 102 6.09 -0.53 -0.61
N THR A 103 5.74 -0.14 -1.83
CA THR A 103 6.71 -0.05 -2.93
C THR A 103 6.90 1.38 -3.40
N SER A 104 8.12 1.75 -3.76
CA SER A 104 8.40 3.01 -4.45
C SER A 104 9.48 2.79 -5.50
N PHE A 105 9.42 3.55 -6.59
CA PHE A 105 10.49 3.54 -7.58
C PHE A 105 11.59 4.54 -7.24
N THR A 106 12.82 4.29 -7.71
CA THR A 106 13.97 5.20 -7.49
C THR A 106 13.77 6.60 -8.09
N TYR A 107 12.93 6.75 -9.11
CA TYR A 107 12.52 8.06 -9.67
C TYR A 107 11.32 8.69 -8.96
N GLN A 108 10.77 8.03 -7.92
CA GLN A 108 9.68 8.53 -7.10
C GLN A 108 10.19 9.00 -5.74
N ALA A 109 9.84 8.31 -4.66
CA ALA A 109 9.88 8.81 -3.29
C ALA A 109 10.66 7.90 -2.34
N VAL A 110 11.59 7.08 -2.86
CA VAL A 110 12.41 6.18 -2.03
C VAL A 110 13.13 6.94 -0.90
N ASP A 111 13.78 8.06 -1.22
CA ASP A 111 14.52 8.83 -0.22
C ASP A 111 13.59 9.53 0.78
N PHE A 112 12.39 9.94 0.34
CA PHE A 112 11.35 10.42 1.26
C PHE A 112 11.01 9.35 2.30
N TYR A 113 10.73 8.11 1.90
CA TYR A 113 10.40 7.05 2.86
C TYR A 113 11.60 6.68 3.75
N LYS A 114 12.83 6.67 3.21
CA LYS A 114 14.04 6.45 4.04
C LYS A 114 14.17 7.50 5.15
N GLN A 115 13.95 8.77 4.83
CA GLN A 115 13.97 9.86 5.81
C GLN A 115 12.90 9.69 6.91
N HIS A 116 11.82 8.95 6.64
CA HIS A 116 10.74 8.67 7.58
C HIS A 116 10.85 7.29 8.25
N GLY A 117 12.03 6.67 8.21
CA GLY A 117 12.35 5.45 8.96
C GLY A 117 12.05 4.15 8.21
N TYR A 118 11.70 4.20 6.92
CA TYR A 118 11.59 2.99 6.12
C TYR A 118 12.96 2.49 5.64
N SER A 119 13.12 1.17 5.61
CA SER A 119 14.30 0.49 5.08
C SER A 119 13.93 -0.36 3.88
N ILE A 120 14.83 -0.45 2.88
CA ILE A 120 14.65 -1.33 1.73
C ILE A 120 14.89 -2.77 2.17
N PHE A 121 13.96 -3.68 1.83
CA PHE A 121 14.12 -5.12 2.05
C PHE A 121 14.11 -5.94 0.75
N GLY A 122 13.79 -5.31 -0.38
CA GLY A 122 13.86 -5.91 -1.70
C GLY A 122 14.00 -4.84 -2.77
N GLU A 123 14.71 -5.17 -3.82
CA GLU A 123 14.93 -4.29 -4.97
C GLU A 123 14.83 -5.10 -6.26
N LEU A 124 14.07 -4.58 -7.22
CA LEU A 124 14.03 -5.09 -8.58
C LEU A 124 14.70 -4.06 -9.47
N GLU A 125 15.96 -4.34 -9.79
CA GLU A 125 16.81 -3.49 -10.61
C GLU A 125 16.34 -3.43 -12.07
N ASN A 126 16.66 -2.32 -12.73
CA ASN A 126 16.41 -2.08 -14.15
C ASN A 126 14.92 -2.23 -14.54
N TYR A 127 14.03 -1.77 -13.66
CA TYR A 127 12.57 -1.79 -13.82
C TYR A 127 11.96 -0.41 -13.52
N PRO A 128 11.69 0.43 -14.55
CA PRO A 128 12.12 0.30 -15.94
C PRO A 128 13.62 0.59 -16.09
N GLN A 129 14.14 0.53 -17.33
CA GLN A 129 15.56 0.72 -17.60
C GLN A 129 16.15 1.95 -16.89
N GLY A 130 17.26 1.76 -16.15
CA GLY A 130 17.93 2.82 -15.39
C GLY A 130 17.31 3.16 -14.04
N HIS A 131 16.27 2.45 -13.62
CA HIS A 131 15.58 2.65 -12.36
C HIS A 131 15.30 1.31 -11.66
N SER A 132 14.97 1.36 -10.37
CA SER A 132 14.57 0.18 -9.61
C SER A 132 13.20 0.38 -8.97
N ARG A 133 12.48 -0.74 -8.78
CA ARG A 133 11.36 -0.79 -7.83
C ARG A 133 11.89 -1.30 -6.49
N CYS A 134 11.70 -0.52 -5.44
CA CYS A 134 12.12 -0.86 -4.08
C CYS A 134 10.90 -1.24 -3.24
N TRP A 135 11.00 -2.35 -2.51
CA TRP A 135 10.09 -2.72 -1.44
C TRP A 135 10.67 -2.24 -0.11
N MET A 136 9.86 -1.51 0.64
CA MET A 136 10.29 -0.82 1.83
C MET A 136 9.41 -1.20 3.02
N LYS A 137 9.99 -1.28 4.21
CA LYS A 137 9.28 -1.59 5.45
C LYS A 137 9.74 -0.73 6.62
N LYS A 138 8.87 -0.57 7.62
CA LYS A 138 9.10 0.17 8.85
C LYS A 138 8.43 -0.55 10.01
N VAL A 139 9.09 -0.58 11.17
CA VAL A 139 8.44 -0.95 12.44
C VAL A 139 7.70 0.28 12.96
N LEU A 140 6.42 0.14 13.25
CA LEU A 140 5.60 1.19 13.83
C LEU A 140 5.77 1.15 15.35
N VAL A 141 6.14 2.27 15.95
CA VAL A 141 6.28 2.43 17.40
C VAL A 141 5.23 3.40 17.91
N ASN A 142 4.57 3.06 19.02
CA ASN A 142 3.77 4.03 19.76
C ASN A 142 4.76 5.07 20.32
N GLN A 143 4.58 6.34 19.94
CA GLN A 143 5.27 7.45 20.60
C GLN A 143 4.55 7.81 21.90
#